data_AF-A0A928DSG6-F1
#
_entry.id   AF-A0A928DSG6-F1
#
_cell.length_a   1.000
_cell.length_b   1.000
_cell.length_c   1.000
_cell.angle_alpha   90.00
_cell.angle_beta   90.00
_cell.angle_gamma   90.00
#
_symmetry.space_group_name_H-M   'P 1'
#
loop_
_entity.id
_entity.type
_entity.pdbx_description
1 polymer ?
#
loop_
_entity_poly.entity_id
_entity_poly.type
_entity_poly.pdbx_seq_one_letter_code
_entity_poly.pdbx_strand_id
1 'polypeptide(L)'
;MEKELRPASTCVRLSEKEIRQRKRQEILDLSIAQIGLLVRTTNCLESEGIFTVRDLLNSSPERLLKISNFGAKTLLEVYGALEKLGFTRESKQEPKSASE
;
A
#
# COMPACT_ATOMS: atom_id res chain seq x y z
N MET A 1 -16.65 8.39 48.78
CA MET A 1 -17.36 8.69 47.52
C MET A 1 -16.36 8.55 46.40
N GLU A 2 -16.02 7.29 46.10
CA GLU A 2 -15.17 6.91 44.98
C GLU A 2 -15.84 7.31 43.67
N LYS A 3 -15.10 8.01 42.82
CA LYS A 3 -15.33 7.99 41.38
C LYS A 3 -14.02 7.52 40.74
N GLU A 4 -13.85 6.20 40.72
CA GLU A 4 -12.98 5.52 39.78
C GLU A 4 -13.42 5.93 38.37
N LEU A 5 -12.65 6.82 37.75
CA LEU A 5 -12.69 6.99 36.32
C LEU A 5 -11.69 5.98 35.74
N ARG A 6 -12.13 4.73 35.54
CA ARG A 6 -11.39 3.80 34.68
C ARG A 6 -11.57 4.28 33.24
N PRO A 7 -10.53 4.67 32.49
CA PRO A 7 -10.64 4.69 31.05
C PRO A 7 -10.79 3.23 30.61
N ALA A 8 -11.99 2.88 30.15
CA ALA A 8 -12.24 1.63 29.50
C ALA A 8 -11.33 1.47 28.27
N SER A 9 -10.97 0.21 28.02
CA SER A 9 -10.40 -0.34 26.79
C SER A 9 -8.90 -0.19 26.60
N THR A 10 -8.20 -1.16 27.21
CA THR A 10 -7.12 -1.91 26.57
C THR A 10 -6.01 -1.05 25.98
N CYS A 11 -5.09 -0.62 26.84
CA CYS A 11 -3.72 -0.34 26.41
C CYS A 11 -3.11 -1.68 25.97
N VAL A 12 -3.40 -2.10 24.75
CA VAL A 12 -2.62 -3.15 24.11
C VAL A 12 -1.21 -2.56 24.06
N ARG A 13 -0.28 -3.13 24.82
CA ARG A 13 1.16 -2.93 24.60
C ARG A 13 1.47 -3.54 23.23
N LEU A 14 1.04 -2.88 22.16
CA LEU A 14 1.45 -3.23 20.81
C LEU A 14 2.93 -2.92 20.76
N SER A 15 3.74 -3.97 20.69
CA SER A 15 5.18 -3.85 20.45
C SER A 15 5.39 -2.95 19.23
N GLU A 16 6.47 -2.17 19.21
CA GLU A 16 6.77 -1.23 18.11
C GLU A 16 6.73 -1.91 16.72
N LYS A 17 7.05 -3.21 16.69
CA LYS A 17 6.94 -4.08 15.51
C LYS A 17 5.50 -4.20 14.98
N GLU A 18 4.53 -4.42 15.86
CA GLU A 18 3.12 -4.57 15.49
C GLU A 18 2.54 -3.25 14.98
N ILE A 19 2.92 -2.12 15.60
CA ILE A 19 2.51 -0.78 15.14
C ILE A 19 3.04 -0.53 13.72
N ARG A 20 4.29 -0.89 13.46
CA ARG A 20 4.90 -0.76 12.13
C ARG A 20 4.23 -1.67 11.10
N GLN A 21 3.88 -2.89 11.48
CA GLN A 21 3.20 -3.84 10.61
C GLN A 21 1.78 -3.39 10.26
N ARG A 22 1.01 -2.94 11.24
CA ARG A 22 -0.33 -2.37 11.03
C ARG A 22 -0.26 -1.17 10.08
N LYS A 23 0.64 -0.23 10.35
CA LYS A 23 0.82 0.94 9.49
C LYS A 23 1.16 0.56 8.05
N ARG A 24 2.00 -0.46 7.85
CA ARG A 24 2.28 -1.01 6.51
C ARG A 24 1.03 -1.62 5.87
N GLN A 25 0.26 -2.41 6.60
CA GLN A 25 -0.98 -3.01 6.10
C GLN A 25 -2.01 -1.95 5.72
N GLU A 26 -2.17 -0.90 6.54
CA GLU A 26 -3.04 0.23 6.24
C GLU A 26 -2.65 0.90 4.92
N ILE A 27 -1.36 1.11 4.67
CA ILE A 27 -0.90 1.70 3.41
C ILE A 27 -1.12 0.76 2.22
N LEU A 28 -0.96 -0.56 2.42
CA LEU A 28 -1.24 -1.55 1.38
C LEU A 28 -2.73 -1.58 0.99
N ASP A 29 -3.61 -1.29 1.94
CA ASP A 29 -5.06 -1.22 1.72
C ASP A 29 -5.51 0.11 1.10
N LEU A 30 -4.64 1.13 1.07
CA LEU A 30 -4.97 2.40 0.40
C LEU A 30 -5.25 2.18 -1.09
N SER A 31 -6.29 2.85 -1.57
CA SER A 31 -6.68 2.82 -2.97
C SER A 31 -5.73 3.65 -3.84
N ILE A 32 -5.63 3.29 -5.12
CA ILE A 32 -4.76 4.00 -6.07
C ILE A 32 -5.10 5.50 -6.16
N ALA A 33 -6.38 5.82 -6.04
CA ALA A 33 -6.89 7.19 -6.02
C ALA A 33 -6.34 8.04 -4.86
N GLN A 34 -6.00 7.42 -3.72
CA GLN A 34 -5.48 8.12 -2.53
C GLN A 34 -3.98 8.41 -2.63
N ILE A 35 -3.24 7.66 -3.45
CA ILE A 35 -1.79 7.83 -3.61
C ILE A 35 -1.42 9.05 -4.47
N GLY A 36 -2.42 9.71 -5.07
CA GLY A 36 -2.21 10.91 -5.88
C GLY A 36 -1.64 10.63 -7.26
N LEU A 37 -2.01 9.51 -7.88
CA LEU A 37 -1.73 9.27 -9.30
C LEU A 37 -2.64 10.11 -10.21
N LEU A 38 -2.18 10.32 -11.44
CA LEU A 38 -2.99 10.97 -12.46
C LEU A 38 -4.28 10.18 -12.70
N VAL A 39 -5.41 10.89 -12.83
CA VAL A 39 -6.73 10.29 -13.10
C VAL A 39 -6.71 9.30 -14.27
N ARG A 40 -5.91 9.58 -15.31
CA ARG A 40 -5.78 8.67 -16.46
C ARG A 40 -5.07 7.37 -16.09
N THR A 41 -4.01 7.45 -15.29
CA THR A 41 -3.27 6.29 -14.78
C THR A 41 -4.14 5.47 -13.83
N THR A 42 -4.85 6.13 -12.91
CA THR A 42 -5.79 5.51 -11.98
C THR A 42 -6.87 4.73 -12.74
N ASN A 43 -7.56 5.36 -13.70
CA ASN A 43 -8.59 4.67 -14.49
C ASN A 43 -8.05 3.50 -15.31
N CYS A 44 -6.80 3.59 -15.79
CA CYS A 44 -6.15 2.48 -16.50
C CYS A 44 -5.88 1.29 -15.57
N LEU A 45 -5.40 1.57 -14.35
CA LEU A 45 -5.15 0.56 -13.33
C LEU A 45 -6.47 -0.09 -12.87
N GLU A 46 -7.51 0.71 -12.63
CA GLU A 46 -8.83 0.20 -12.24
C GLU A 46 -9.45 -0.69 -13.32
N SER A 47 -9.25 -0.38 -14.61
CA SER A 47 -9.74 -1.23 -15.71
C SER A 47 -9.02 -2.57 -15.80
N GLU A 48 -7.78 -2.66 -15.33
CA GLU A 48 -7.04 -3.93 -15.21
C GLU A 48 -7.37 -4.70 -13.92
N GLY A 49 -8.21 -4.13 -13.05
CA GLY A 49 -8.57 -4.70 -11.75
C GLY A 49 -7.65 -4.29 -10.60
N ILE A 50 -6.80 -3.29 -10.81
CA ILE A 50 -5.84 -2.78 -9.82
C ILE A 50 -6.45 -1.57 -9.09
N PHE A 51 -7.05 -1.80 -7.92
CA PHE A 51 -7.72 -0.75 -7.13
C PHE A 51 -6.95 -0.33 -5.87
N THR A 52 -6.01 -1.15 -5.38
CA THR A 52 -5.23 -0.90 -4.16
C THR A 52 -3.73 -0.96 -4.39
N VAL A 53 -2.96 -0.32 -3.49
CA VAL A 53 -1.48 -0.39 -3.48
C VAL A 53 -1.01 -1.85 -3.41
N ARG A 54 -1.71 -2.68 -2.62
CA ARG A 54 -1.47 -4.13 -2.54
C ARG A 54 -1.56 -4.81 -3.90
N ASP A 55 -2.60 -4.50 -4.66
CA ASP A 55 -2.81 -5.13 -5.97
C ASP A 55 -1.76 -4.64 -6.98
N LEU A 56 -1.43 -3.35 -6.93
CA LEU A 56 -0.37 -2.76 -7.74
C LEU A 56 1.01 -3.40 -7.46
N LEU A 57 1.32 -3.69 -6.19
CA LEU A 57 2.55 -4.37 -5.79
C LEU A 57 2.59 -5.86 -6.16
N ASN A 58 1.43 -6.53 -6.17
CA ASN A 58 1.30 -7.91 -6.63
C ASN A 58 1.26 -8.02 -8.16
N SER A 59 0.91 -6.93 -8.84
CA SER A 59 0.90 -6.85 -10.29
C SER A 59 2.32 -6.89 -10.86
N SER A 60 2.48 -7.65 -11.94
CA SER A 60 3.76 -7.78 -12.63
C SER A 60 4.03 -6.57 -13.51
N PRO A 61 5.28 -6.10 -13.63
CA PRO A 61 5.63 -5.01 -14.53
C PRO A 61 5.25 -5.32 -15.99
N GLU A 62 5.26 -6.60 -16.39
CA GLU A 62 4.83 -7.06 -17.71
C GLU A 62 3.34 -6.82 -17.98
N ARG A 63 2.48 -6.93 -16.95
CA ARG A 63 1.05 -6.59 -17.03
C ARG A 63 0.89 -5.09 -17.19
N LEU A 64 1.58 -4.30 -16.37
CA LEU A 64 1.54 -2.85 -16.44
C LEU A 64 2.00 -2.32 -17.80
N LEU A 65 3.07 -2.90 -18.37
CA LEU A 65 3.61 -2.54 -19.69
C LEU A 65 2.68 -2.92 -20.86
N LYS A 66 1.75 -3.87 -20.68
CA LYS A 66 0.74 -4.22 -21.70
C LYS A 66 -0.38 -3.18 -21.79
N ILE A 67 -0.57 -2.37 -20.76
CA ILE A 67 -1.59 -1.32 -20.75
C ILE A 67 -1.16 -0.26 -21.75
N SER A 68 -1.98 -0.02 -22.78
CA SER A 68 -1.62 0.85 -23.92
C SER A 68 -1.33 2.32 -23.56
N ASN A 69 -1.56 2.74 -22.31
CA ASN A 69 -1.27 4.08 -21.77
C ASN A 69 -0.12 4.10 -20.74
N PHE A 70 0.55 2.97 -20.51
CA PHE A 70 1.71 2.88 -19.62
C PHE A 70 3.00 3.15 -20.41
N GLY A 71 3.39 4.42 -20.44
CA GLY A 71 4.71 4.84 -20.91
C GLY A 71 5.74 4.91 -19.78
N ALA A 72 6.98 5.25 -20.13
CA ALA A 72 8.06 5.49 -19.17
C ALA A 72 7.67 6.54 -18.10
N LYS A 73 6.92 7.58 -18.51
CA LYS A 73 6.46 8.65 -17.61
C LYS A 73 5.45 8.13 -16.58
N THR A 74 4.42 7.40 -17.04
CA THR A 74 3.40 6.79 -16.18
C THR A 74 4.00 5.79 -15.20
N LEU A 75 4.93 4.94 -15.67
CA LEU A 75 5.67 4.01 -14.81
C LEU A 75 6.44 4.74 -13.72
N LEU A 76 7.16 5.80 -14.08
CA LEU A 76 7.91 6.59 -13.11
C LEU A 76 6.99 7.22 -12.05
N GLU A 77 5.82 7.71 -12.43
CA GLU A 77 4.84 8.26 -11.49
C GLU A 77 4.29 7.20 -10.53
N VAL A 78 4.00 6.00 -11.04
CA VAL A 78 3.59 4.84 -10.22
C VAL A 78 4.67 4.47 -9.22
N TYR A 79 5.92 4.35 -9.65
CA TYR A 79 7.04 4.06 -8.75
C TYR A 79 7.29 5.18 -7.76
N GLY A 80 7.26 6.44 -8.18
CA GLY A 80 7.43 7.59 -7.29
C GLY A 80 6.32 7.70 -6.24
N ALA A 81 5.08 7.32 -6.59
CA ALA A 81 3.97 7.24 -5.64
C ALA A 81 4.20 6.14 -4.60
N LEU A 82 4.71 4.97 -5.01
CA LEU A 82 5.09 3.89 -4.10
C LEU A 82 6.28 4.28 -3.21
N GLU A 83 7.29 4.95 -3.74
CA GLU A 83 8.44 5.46 -2.97
C GLU A 83 8.03 6.49 -1.92
N LYS A 84 7.09 7.39 -2.23
CA LYS A 84 6.52 8.35 -1.26
C LYS A 84 5.82 7.65 -0.09
N LEU A 85 5.25 6.48 -0.33
CA LEU A 85 4.63 5.64 0.69
C LEU A 85 5.65 4.77 1.46
N GLY A 86 6.93 4.78 1.06
CA GLY A 86 7.98 3.94 1.62
C GLY A 86 8.03 2.53 1.06
N PHE A 87 7.36 2.28 -0.07
CA PHE A 87 7.40 1.02 -0.81
C PHE A 87 8.36 1.15 -1.98
N THR A 88 9.65 1.08 -1.70
CA THR A 88 10.67 0.99 -2.76
C THR A 88 10.78 -0.47 -3.18
N ARG A 89 10.74 -0.73 -4.49
CA ARG A 89 11.03 -2.06 -5.06
C ARG A 89 12.54 -2.30 -5.00
N GLU A 90 13.10 -2.42 -3.79
CA GLU A 90 14.44 -2.98 -3.65
C GLU A 90 14.35 -4.40 -4.17
N SER A 91 15.11 -4.70 -5.24
CA SER A 91 15.14 -6.02 -5.86
C SER A 91 15.84 -6.99 -4.91
N LYS A 92 15.15 -7.35 -3.83
CA LYS A 92 15.46 -8.41 -2.89
C LYS A 92 14.14 -8.81 -2.26
N GLN A 93 13.63 -9.94 -2.72
CA GLN A 93 12.56 -10.66 -2.07
C GLN A 93 12.94 -10.84 -0.59
N GLU A 94 12.26 -10.14 0.32
CA GLU A 94 12.07 -10.69 1.65
C GLU A 94 10.79 -11.53 1.61
N PRO A 95 10.87 -12.81 2.00
CA PRO A 95 9.77 -13.75 1.88
C PRO A 95 8.61 -13.29 2.76
N LYS A 96 7.41 -13.59 2.28
CA LYS A 96 6.15 -13.51 3.03
C LYS A 96 6.37 -14.13 4.42
N SER A 97 6.43 -13.29 5.45
CA SER A 97 6.26 -13.75 6.82
C SER A 97 4.89 -14.41 6.91
N ALA A 98 4.91 -15.69 7.27
CA ALA A 98 3.76 -16.51 7.54
C ALA A 98 2.86 -15.89 8.61
N SER A 99 1.55 -16.02 8.39
CA SER A 99 0.45 -16.05 9.35
C SER A 99 -0.69 -16.62 8.49
N GLU A 100 -1.04 -17.90 8.51
CA GLU A 100 -1.07 -18.93 9.55
C GLU A 100 -1.03 -20.32 8.90
#